data_AF-A0A926DT72-F1
#
_entry.id   AF-A0A926DT72-F1
#
_cell.length_a   1.000
_cell.length_b   1.000
_cell.length_c   1.000
_cell.angle_alpha   90.00
_cell.angle_beta   90.00
_cell.angle_gamma   90.00
#
_symmetry.space_group_name_H-M   'P 1'
#
loop_
_entity.id
_entity.type
_entity.pdbx_description
1 polymer ?
#
loop_
_entity_poly.entity_id
_entity_poly.type
_entity_poly.pdbx_seq_one_letter_code
_entity_poly.pdbx_strand_id
1 'polypeptide(L)'
;MRERVQFEDFNEKWKAHVRQSESLRMHNGIAPPWFHELEQSGASVSWEWKDCIYFVNILYQMGIDADVKIFPFTKQLRYASKEELLARECGKLKAGHYDPKAAEEILLKHFQQNDQGEFTAQAHYRSALVMWQACGEEIGYEG
;
A
#
# COMPACT_ATOMS: atom_id res chain seq x y z
N MET A 1 -1.36 23.52 26.12
CA MET A 1 -2.51 23.93 25.28
C MET A 1 -2.12 23.62 23.84
N ARG A 2 -2.71 22.61 23.20
CA ARG A 2 -2.46 22.33 21.77
C ARG A 2 -3.51 23.12 20.99
N GLU A 3 -3.07 24.14 20.27
CA GLU A 3 -3.93 24.92 19.39
C GLU A 3 -4.38 24.02 18.23
N ARG A 4 -5.69 23.78 18.13
CA ARG A 4 -6.27 22.99 17.04
C ARG A 4 -6.46 23.90 15.84
N VAL A 5 -5.61 23.75 14.83
CA VAL A 5 -5.76 24.46 13.55
C VAL A 5 -6.96 23.86 12.81
N GLN A 6 -8.03 24.64 12.68
CA GLN A 6 -9.17 24.30 11.83
C GLN A 6 -8.75 24.33 10.36
N PHE A 7 -8.77 23.18 9.69
CA PHE A 7 -8.60 23.10 8.25
C PHE A 7 -9.96 23.29 7.59
N GLU A 8 -10.27 24.52 7.15
CA GLU A 8 -11.61 24.91 6.65
C GLU A 8 -12.08 24.18 5.38
N ASP A 9 -11.23 23.41 4.70
CA ASP A 9 -11.70 22.56 3.59
C ASP A 9 -10.82 21.32 3.40
N PHE A 10 -11.04 20.31 4.24
CA PHE A 10 -10.41 19.00 4.08
C PHE A 10 -10.70 18.38 2.71
N ASN A 11 -11.94 18.48 2.23
CA ASN A 11 -12.32 17.82 0.99
C ASN A 11 -11.55 18.39 -0.20
N GLU A 12 -11.39 19.71 -0.29
CA GLU A 12 -10.61 20.32 -1.37
C GLU A 12 -9.10 20.08 -1.23
N LYS A 13 -8.55 20.14 -0.01
CA LYS A 13 -7.12 19.81 0.23
C LYS A 13 -6.82 18.33 -0.03
N TRP A 14 -7.70 17.43 0.38
CA TRP A 14 -7.60 16.01 0.10
C TRP A 14 -7.72 15.73 -1.39
N LYS A 15 -8.72 16.30 -2.08
CA LYS A 15 -8.85 16.19 -3.54
C LYS A 15 -7.61 16.70 -4.26
N ALA A 16 -7.06 17.85 -3.86
CA ALA A 16 -5.84 18.40 -4.44
C ALA A 16 -4.63 17.49 -4.19
N HIS A 17 -4.46 17.00 -2.97
CA HIS A 17 -3.38 16.10 -2.59
C HIS A 17 -3.47 14.72 -3.29
N VAL A 18 -4.69 14.19 -3.45
CA VAL A 18 -4.97 12.96 -4.20
C VAL A 18 -4.71 13.16 -5.69
N ARG A 19 -5.09 14.32 -6.26
CA ARG A 19 -4.81 14.67 -7.67
C ARG A 19 -3.32 14.84 -7.97
N GLN A 20 -2.54 15.32 -7.01
CA GLN A 20 -1.08 15.44 -7.10
C GLN A 20 -0.35 14.14 -6.79
N SER A 21 -1.08 13.12 -6.32
CA SER A 21 -0.52 11.81 -5.99
C SER A 21 -0.41 10.94 -7.22
N GLU A 22 0.78 10.43 -7.51
CA GLU A 22 0.98 9.43 -8.57
C GLU A 22 0.39 8.05 -8.21
N SER A 23 0.04 7.83 -6.95
CA SER A 23 -0.62 6.60 -6.46
C SER A 23 -1.87 6.89 -5.64
N LEU A 24 -3.01 6.35 -6.06
CA LEU A 24 -4.28 6.34 -5.31
C LEU A 24 -4.39 5.15 -4.35
N ARG A 25 -3.42 4.23 -4.36
CA ARG A 25 -3.49 2.97 -3.63
C ARG A 25 -2.79 3.10 -2.29
N MET A 26 -3.56 2.91 -1.22
CA MET A 26 -3.00 2.72 0.11
C MET A 26 -2.42 1.31 0.22
N HIS A 27 -1.11 1.17 0.41
CA HIS A 27 -0.53 -0.12 0.81
C HIS A 27 -0.16 -0.09 2.28
N ASN A 28 -0.17 -1.27 2.85
CA ASN A 28 -0.28 -1.50 4.28
C ASN A 28 1.11 -1.85 4.86
N GLY A 29 2.16 -1.39 4.17
CA GLY A 29 3.56 -1.45 4.61
C GLY A 29 4.23 -2.82 4.56
N ILE A 30 3.55 -3.90 4.15
CA ILE A 30 4.19 -5.23 4.01
C ILE A 30 4.35 -5.57 2.55
N ALA A 31 5.57 -5.47 2.06
CA ALA A 31 5.92 -6.04 0.77
C ALA A 31 6.03 -7.55 0.87
N PRO A 32 5.74 -8.26 -0.23
CA PRO A 32 6.15 -9.64 -0.37
C PRO A 32 7.66 -9.84 -0.13
N PRO A 33 8.07 -11.00 0.42
CA PRO A 33 9.44 -11.23 0.88
C PRO A 33 10.49 -11.07 -0.24
N TRP A 34 10.14 -11.43 -1.48
CA TRP A 34 11.04 -11.31 -2.62
C TRP A 34 11.46 -9.86 -2.91
N PHE A 35 10.68 -8.83 -2.53
CA PHE A 35 11.13 -7.44 -2.71
C PHE A 35 12.30 -7.08 -1.80
N HIS A 36 12.33 -7.62 -0.57
CA HIS A 36 13.48 -7.43 0.31
C HIS A 36 14.72 -8.17 -0.20
N GLU A 37 14.55 -9.36 -0.78
CA GLU A 37 15.66 -10.09 -1.42
C GLU A 37 16.17 -9.39 -2.69
N LEU A 38 15.26 -8.81 -3.49
CA LEU A 38 15.62 -7.97 -4.63
C LEU A 38 16.41 -6.73 -4.18
N GLU A 39 16.00 -6.09 -3.09
CA GLU A 39 16.75 -4.94 -2.54
C GLU A 39 18.13 -5.36 -2.04
N GLN A 40 18.24 -6.51 -1.37
CA GLN A 40 19.52 -7.08 -0.92
C GLN A 40 20.45 -7.47 -2.08
N SER A 41 19.91 -7.80 -3.26
CA SER A 41 20.70 -8.04 -4.47
C SER A 41 21.14 -6.75 -5.18
N GLY A 42 20.75 -5.58 -4.67
CA GLY A 42 21.10 -4.27 -5.20
C GLY A 42 20.00 -3.65 -6.07
N ALA A 43 18.79 -4.23 -6.12
CA ALA A 43 17.68 -3.61 -6.80
C ALA A 43 17.12 -2.42 -6.01
N SER A 44 16.62 -1.39 -6.71
CA SER A 44 15.90 -0.29 -6.04
C SER A 44 14.39 -0.51 -6.14
N VAL A 45 13.77 -0.87 -5.01
CA VAL A 45 12.31 -1.04 -4.91
C VAL A 45 11.66 0.33 -4.67
N SER A 46 10.55 0.62 -5.36
CA SER A 46 9.75 1.81 -5.05
C SER A 46 8.84 1.56 -3.85
N TRP A 47 9.25 2.10 -2.70
CA TRP A 47 8.53 2.02 -1.42
C TRP A 47 7.55 3.17 -1.19
N GLU A 48 7.24 3.98 -2.22
CA GLU A 48 6.36 5.17 -2.13
C GLU A 48 4.88 4.78 -2.00
N TRP A 49 4.60 3.96 -1.01
CA TRP A 49 3.27 3.48 -0.72
C TRP A 49 2.68 4.37 0.36
N LYS A 50 1.60 5.08 0.02
CA LYS A 50 0.78 5.75 1.04
C LYS A 50 0.21 4.68 1.96
N ASP A 51 0.33 4.85 3.27
CA ASP A 51 -0.12 3.86 4.24
C ASP A 51 -1.27 4.38 5.11
N CYS A 52 -1.82 3.48 5.93
CA CYS A 52 -2.90 3.83 6.84
C CYS A 52 -2.48 4.84 7.92
N ILE A 53 -1.19 4.91 8.28
CA ILE A 53 -0.67 5.87 9.25
C ILE A 53 -0.79 7.28 8.68
N TYR A 54 -0.42 7.45 7.41
CA TYR A 54 -0.56 8.72 6.70
C TYR A 54 -2.00 9.23 6.72
N PHE A 55 -2.96 8.36 6.39
CA PHE A 55 -4.38 8.73 6.38
C PHE A 55 -4.92 9.04 7.78
N VAL A 56 -4.56 8.22 8.78
CA VAL A 56 -5.00 8.41 10.17
C VAL A 56 -4.44 9.71 10.75
N ASN A 57 -3.19 10.07 10.44
CA ASN A 57 -2.63 11.35 10.85
C ASN A 57 -3.40 12.54 10.29
N ILE A 58 -3.93 12.43 9.05
CA ILE A 58 -4.78 13.47 8.48
C ILE A 58 -6.11 13.57 9.24
N LEU A 59 -6.76 12.44 9.55
CA LEU A 59 -8.00 12.43 10.34
C LEU A 59 -7.79 13.09 11.71
N TYR A 60 -6.68 12.77 12.39
CA TYR A 60 -6.32 13.42 13.65
C TYR A 60 -6.11 14.94 13.51
N GLN A 61 -5.49 15.41 12.42
CA GLN A 61 -5.36 16.84 12.15
C GLN A 61 -6.70 17.56 11.96
N MET A 62 -7.74 16.83 11.51
CA MET A 62 -9.10 17.35 11.41
C MET A 62 -9.87 17.30 12.74
N GLY A 63 -9.25 16.81 13.81
CA GLY A 63 -9.92 16.56 15.08
C GLY A 63 -10.85 15.34 15.07
N ILE A 64 -10.69 14.44 14.09
CA ILE A 64 -11.40 13.17 14.02
C ILE A 64 -10.53 12.10 14.67
N ASP A 65 -10.96 11.59 15.81
CA ASP A 65 -10.34 10.43 16.44
C ASP A 65 -10.80 9.15 15.71
N ALA A 66 -9.85 8.46 15.08
CA ALA A 66 -10.12 7.28 14.27
C ALA A 66 -9.55 6.01 14.91
N ASP A 67 -10.37 4.98 14.98
CA ASP A 67 -9.98 3.62 15.31
C ASP A 67 -9.41 2.92 14.08
N VAL A 68 -8.30 2.20 14.28
CA VAL A 68 -7.65 1.43 13.21
C VAL A 68 -7.56 -0.03 13.63
N LYS A 69 -8.08 -0.92 12.79
CA LYS A 69 -7.88 -2.36 12.91
C LYS A 69 -7.07 -2.88 11.73
N ILE A 70 -6.00 -3.61 12.03
CA ILE A 70 -5.14 -4.22 11.01
C ILE A 70 -5.46 -5.71 10.92
N PHE A 71 -5.82 -6.17 9.73
CA PHE A 71 -6.18 -7.56 9.44
C PHE A 71 -5.13 -8.21 8.55
N PRO A 72 -4.72 -9.46 8.84
CA PRO A 72 -3.88 -10.24 7.93
C PRO A 72 -4.71 -10.85 6.80
N PHE A 73 -4.18 -10.80 5.58
CA PHE A 73 -4.78 -11.41 4.41
C PHE A 73 -3.73 -12.14 3.58
N THR A 74 -4.22 -13.01 2.71
CA THR A 74 -3.41 -13.65 1.67
C THR A 74 -4.08 -13.45 0.33
N LYS A 75 -3.29 -13.17 -0.70
CA LYS A 75 -3.74 -13.17 -2.09
C LYS A 75 -2.92 -14.16 -2.89
N GLN A 76 -3.55 -14.82 -3.85
CA GLN A 76 -2.83 -15.63 -4.82
C GLN A 76 -2.46 -14.75 -6.01
N LEU A 77 -1.16 -14.72 -6.33
CA LEU A 77 -0.64 -14.14 -7.56
C LEU A 77 -0.58 -15.25 -8.61
N ARG A 78 -1.00 -14.92 -9.84
CA ARG A 78 -1.00 -15.84 -10.97
C ARG A 78 -0.49 -15.08 -12.20
N TYR A 79 0.41 -15.72 -12.93
CA TYR A 79 1.04 -15.20 -14.15
C TYR A 79 1.02 -16.30 -15.21
N ALA A 80 0.64 -15.95 -16.44
CA ALA A 80 0.49 -16.92 -17.52
C ALA A 80 1.85 -17.43 -18.03
N SER A 81 2.90 -16.63 -17.90
CA SER A 81 4.26 -17.02 -18.30
C SER A 81 5.34 -16.39 -17.41
N LYS A 82 6.57 -16.88 -17.57
CA LYS A 82 7.74 -16.32 -16.91
C LYS A 82 7.98 -14.87 -17.32
N GLU A 83 7.80 -14.55 -18.60
CA GLU A 83 7.98 -13.21 -19.13
C GLU A 83 6.98 -12.23 -18.51
N GLU A 84 5.72 -12.64 -18.32
CA GLU A 84 4.72 -11.83 -17.63
C GLU A 84 5.08 -11.59 -16.16
N LEU A 85 5.51 -12.64 -15.45
CA LEU A 85 5.96 -12.57 -14.06
C LEU A 85 7.09 -11.53 -13.91
N LEU A 86 8.14 -11.66 -14.73
CA LEU A 86 9.29 -10.76 -14.70
C LEU A 86 8.89 -9.33 -15.05
N ALA A 87 8.09 -9.13 -16.10
CA ALA A 87 7.65 -7.79 -16.52
C ALA A 87 6.84 -7.09 -15.41
N ARG A 88 5.93 -7.81 -14.74
CA ARG A 88 5.06 -7.20 -13.72
C ARG A 88 5.72 -6.99 -12.37
N GLU A 89 6.56 -7.91 -11.92
CA GLU A 89 7.25 -7.75 -10.64
C GLU A 89 8.44 -6.80 -10.77
N CYS A 90 9.24 -6.91 -11.85
CA CYS A 90 10.35 -5.96 -12.09
C CYS A 90 9.86 -4.57 -12.47
N GLY A 91 8.65 -4.44 -13.04
CA GLY A 91 8.03 -3.13 -13.31
C GLY A 91 7.72 -2.31 -12.05
N LYS A 92 7.80 -2.90 -10.86
CA LYS A 92 7.67 -2.21 -9.56
C LYS A 92 9.02 -1.72 -9.01
N LEU A 93 10.12 -2.10 -9.66
CA LEU A 93 11.47 -1.62 -9.37
C LEU A 93 11.71 -0.30 -10.11
N LYS A 94 12.64 0.52 -9.62
CA LYS A 94 13.07 1.73 -10.33
C LYS A 94 13.87 1.33 -11.58
N ALA A 95 13.51 1.91 -12.71
CA ALA A 95 14.12 1.59 -14.01
C ALA A 95 15.65 1.76 -13.97
N GLY A 96 16.38 0.76 -14.49
CA GLY A 96 17.85 0.79 -14.59
C GLY A 96 18.60 0.46 -13.29
N HIS A 97 17.89 0.13 -12.21
CA HIS A 97 18.49 -0.21 -10.92
C HIS A 97 18.17 -1.65 -10.50
N TYR A 98 18.43 -2.64 -11.35
CA TYR A 98 18.43 -4.06 -10.98
C TYR A 98 19.19 -4.91 -12.01
N ASP A 99 19.75 -6.05 -11.58
CA ASP A 99 20.27 -7.09 -12.48
C ASP A 99 19.13 -8.04 -12.90
N PRO A 100 18.79 -8.15 -14.20
CA PRO A 100 17.73 -9.02 -14.67
C PRO A 100 17.91 -10.50 -14.30
N LYS A 101 19.16 -11.01 -14.28
CA LYS A 101 19.41 -12.42 -13.97
C LYS A 101 19.19 -12.71 -12.48
N ALA A 102 19.76 -11.88 -11.61
CA ALA A 102 19.52 -11.98 -10.17
C ALA A 102 18.03 -11.82 -9.83
N ALA A 103 17.33 -10.91 -10.49
CA ALA A 103 15.89 -10.72 -10.28
C ALA A 103 15.07 -11.95 -10.71
N GLU A 104 15.40 -12.56 -11.85
CA GLU A 104 14.79 -13.81 -12.30
C GLU A 104 15.01 -14.94 -11.30
N GLU A 105 16.24 -15.16 -10.85
CA GLU A 105 16.57 -16.21 -9.88
C GLU A 105 15.83 -16.02 -8.55
N ILE A 106 15.72 -14.78 -8.07
CA ILE A 106 14.98 -14.48 -6.83
C ILE A 106 13.49 -14.77 -7.05
N LEU A 107 12.87 -14.23 -8.11
CA LEU A 107 11.45 -14.43 -8.36
C LEU A 107 11.11 -15.91 -8.54
N LEU A 108 11.90 -16.67 -9.29
CA LEU A 108 11.65 -18.10 -9.51
C LEU A 108 11.77 -18.96 -8.23
N LYS A 109 12.45 -18.50 -7.18
CA LYS A 109 12.46 -19.17 -5.86
C LYS A 109 11.11 -19.07 -5.13
N HIS A 110 10.36 -18.01 -5.38
CA HIS A 110 9.11 -17.70 -4.67
C HIS A 110 7.84 -18.09 -5.44
N PHE A 111 7.97 -18.37 -6.74
CA PHE A 111 6.86 -18.74 -7.61
C PHE A 111 6.93 -20.21 -8.03
N GLN A 112 5.83 -20.93 -7.85
CA GLN A 112 5.69 -22.32 -8.29
C GLN A 112 5.07 -22.35 -9.68
N GLN A 113 5.69 -23.09 -10.60
CA GLN A 113 5.14 -23.36 -11.92
C GLN A 113 4.17 -24.54 -11.86
N ASN A 114 2.98 -24.40 -12.45
CA ASN A 114 2.01 -25.49 -12.58
C ASN A 114 2.19 -26.28 -13.89
N ASP A 115 1.46 -27.37 -14.05
CA ASP A 115 1.51 -28.24 -15.24
C ASP A 115 1.09 -27.54 -16.54
N GLN A 116 0.42 -26.39 -16.44
CA GLN A 116 0.00 -25.55 -17.57
C GLN A 116 1.05 -24.49 -17.94
N GLY A 117 2.17 -24.43 -17.20
CA GLY A 117 3.24 -23.47 -17.40
C GLY A 117 3.04 -22.11 -16.70
N GLU A 118 1.93 -21.93 -15.97
CA GLU A 118 1.63 -20.71 -15.22
C GLU A 118 2.44 -20.65 -13.92
N PHE A 119 2.77 -19.43 -13.49
CA PHE A 119 3.50 -19.19 -12.24
C PHE A 119 2.56 -18.66 -11.17
N THR A 120 2.57 -19.29 -10.00
CA THR A 120 1.72 -18.90 -8.87
C THR A 120 2.51 -18.71 -7.58
N ALA A 121 2.11 -17.74 -6.77
CA ALA A 121 2.65 -17.53 -5.44
C ALA A 121 1.56 -17.04 -4.49
N GLN A 122 1.71 -17.31 -3.20
CA GLN A 122 0.88 -16.73 -2.17
C GLN A 122 1.59 -15.53 -1.55
N ALA A 123 0.99 -14.35 -1.67
CA ALA A 123 1.49 -13.14 -1.05
C ALA A 123 0.68 -12.83 0.21
N HIS A 124 1.38 -12.66 1.33
CA HIS A 124 0.81 -12.13 2.56
C HIS A 124 0.79 -10.61 2.48
N TYR A 125 -0.31 -10.02 2.93
CA TYR A 125 -0.42 -8.58 3.11
C TYR A 125 -1.29 -8.30 4.33
N ARG A 126 -1.13 -7.13 4.93
CA ARG A 126 -2.08 -6.64 5.94
C ARG A 126 -3.07 -5.72 5.26
N SER A 127 -4.26 -5.50 5.81
CA SER A 127 -5.10 -4.37 5.42
C SER A 127 -5.63 -3.63 6.62
N ALA A 128 -5.87 -2.33 6.48
CA ALA A 128 -6.33 -1.48 7.55
C ALA A 128 -7.81 -1.14 7.33
N LEU A 129 -8.61 -1.38 8.35
CA LEU A 129 -9.95 -0.83 8.48
C LEU A 129 -9.86 0.38 9.39
N VAL A 130 -10.10 1.56 8.82
CA VAL A 130 -10.13 2.83 9.56
C VAL A 130 -11.59 3.21 9.78
N MET A 131 -11.98 3.39 11.03
CA MET A 131 -13.34 3.68 11.46
C MET A 131 -13.32 4.92 12.33
N TRP A 132 -14.33 5.76 12.23
CA TRP A 132 -14.53 6.87 13.14
C TRP A 132 -16.03 7.07 13.30
N GLN A 133 -16.45 7.64 14.42
CA GLN A 133 -17.81 8.14 14.55
C GLN A 133 -17.89 9.49 13.84
N ALA A 134 -18.89 9.66 12.97
CA ALA A 134 -19.24 11.00 12.52
C ALA A 134 -19.66 11.80 13.77
N CYS A 135 -19.09 12.98 13.96
CA CYS A 135 -19.66 13.95 14.89
C CYS A 135 -21.05 14.31 14.34
N GLY A 136 -22.09 13.63 14.84
CA GLY A 136 -23.45 14.11 14.71
C GLY A 136 -23.56 15.35 15.57
N GLU A 137 -24.13 16.41 15.01
CA GLU A 137 -24.63 17.52 15.81
C GLU A 137 -25.64 16.95 16.83
N GLU A 138 -25.24 16.84 18.10
CA GLU A 138 -26.24 17.06 19.15
C GLU A 138 -26.52 18.55 19.17
N ILE A 139 -27.43 18.98 18.29
CA ILE A 139 -28.16 20.23 18.53
C ILE A 139 -29.02 19.93 19.75
N GLY A 140 -28.49 20.29 20.92
CA GLY A 140 -29.27 20.34 22.14
C GLY A 140 -30.50 21.20 21.89
N TYR A 141 -31.68 20.63 22.06
CA TYR A 141 -32.81 21.43 22.48
C TYR A 141 -32.73 21.53 24.00
N GLU A 142 -32.19 22.65 24.47
CA GLU A 142 -32.43 23.16 25.82
C GLU A 142 -33.94 23.45 25.98
N GLY A 143 -34.50 23.11 27.15
CA GLY A 143 -35.73 23.72 27.69
C GLY A 143 -37.01 22.91 27.58
#